data_AF-A0A5N4EI65-F1
#
_entry.id   AF-A0A5N4EI65-F1
#
_cell.length_a   1.000
_cell.length_b   1.000
_cell.length_c   1.000
_cell.angle_alpha   90.00
_cell.angle_beta   90.00
_cell.angle_gamma   90.00
#
_symmetry.space_group_name_H-M   'P 1'
#
loop_
_entity.id
_entity.type
_entity.pdbx_description
1 polymer ?
#
loop_
_entity_poly.entity_id
_entity_poly.type
_entity_poly.pdbx_seq_one_letter_code
_entity_poly.pdbx_strand_id
1 'polypeptide(L)'
;MACAISILGKSLADKLVLLDVLEDKLKGKMMDLQHGSLFLQTPKIVADKDYSVTANSKIVVVTAGVLQQEGESRLNLVQRNVNVFKFVIPQIIKYSPDCIIIVVSNPVDILTHITWKLSGLPSTV
;
A
#
# COMPACT_ATOMS: atom_id res chain seq x y z
N MET A 1 8.51 2.77 2.27
CA MET A 1 9.16 3.96 2.90
C MET A 1 9.48 5.07 1.91
N ALA A 2 10.18 4.82 0.80
CA ALA A 2 10.50 5.89 -0.17
C ALA A 2 9.24 6.67 -0.63
N CYS A 3 8.19 5.97 -1.07
CA CYS A 3 6.91 6.60 -1.45
C CYS A 3 6.32 7.47 -0.33
N ALA A 4 6.30 6.94 0.91
CA ALA A 4 5.77 7.65 2.07
C ALA A 4 6.51 8.96 2.35
N ILE A 5 7.84 8.94 2.35
CA ILE A 5 8.67 10.14 2.58
C ILE A 5 8.44 11.17 1.46
N SER A 6 8.37 10.73 0.19
CA SER A 6 8.10 11.64 -0.92
C SER A 6 6.71 12.27 -0.86
N ILE A 7 5.70 11.53 -0.40
CA ILE A 7 4.33 12.06 -0.20
C ILE A 7 4.33 13.11 0.91
N LEU A 8 4.98 12.83 2.03
CA LEU A 8 5.10 13.75 3.17
C LEU A 8 5.87 15.01 2.81
N GLY A 9 7.02 14.87 2.13
CA GLY A 9 7.85 16.01 1.72
C GLY A 9 7.20 16.91 0.66
N LYS A 10 6.16 16.43 -0.02
CA LYS A 10 5.36 17.21 -0.98
C LYS A 10 4.02 17.69 -0.40
N SER A 11 3.76 17.45 0.89
CA SER A 11 2.51 17.85 1.57
C SER A 11 1.23 17.39 0.84
N LEU A 12 1.23 16.19 0.24
CA LEU A 12 0.11 15.72 -0.59
C LEU A 12 -1.06 15.14 0.20
N ALA A 13 -0.89 14.90 1.50
CA ALA A 13 -1.89 14.29 2.36
C ALA A 13 -1.91 14.95 3.74
N ASP A 14 -3.11 15.08 4.29
CA ASP A 14 -3.39 15.46 5.68
C ASP A 14 -3.25 14.27 6.64
N LYS A 15 -3.55 13.06 6.15
CA LYS A 15 -3.35 11.79 6.87
C LYS A 15 -2.58 10.79 6.01
N LEU A 16 -1.46 10.29 6.54
CA LEU A 16 -0.73 9.15 5.98
C LEU A 16 -0.95 7.90 6.86
N VAL A 17 -1.30 6.80 6.21
CA VAL A 17 -1.43 5.48 6.86
C VAL A 17 -0.39 4.54 6.26
N LEU A 18 0.42 3.91 7.10
CA LEU A 18 1.31 2.82 6.72
C LEU A 18 0.70 1.50 7.18
N LEU A 19 0.56 0.55 6.27
CA LEU A 19 0.02 -0.77 6.57
C LEU A 19 1.05 -1.84 6.18
N ASP A 20 1.42 -2.70 7.13
CA ASP A 20 2.31 -3.84 6.90
C ASP A 20 2.01 -4.95 7.92
N VAL A 21 2.36 -6.20 7.58
CA VAL A 21 2.22 -7.35 8.48
C VAL A 21 3.31 -7.39 9.57
N LEU A 22 4.44 -6.70 9.34
CA LEU A 22 5.57 -6.66 10.27
C LEU A 22 5.44 -5.50 11.27
N GLU A 23 4.69 -5.73 12.34
CA GLU A 23 4.29 -4.72 13.34
C GLU A 23 5.47 -3.95 13.96
N ASP A 24 6.53 -4.62 14.39
CA ASP A 24 7.70 -3.97 15.00
C ASP A 24 8.42 -3.04 14.03
N LYS A 25 8.63 -3.52 12.79
CA LYS A 25 9.26 -2.73 11.73
C LYS A 25 8.38 -1.54 11.38
N LEU A 26 7.08 -1.74 11.31
CA LEU A 26 6.09 -0.74 10.98
C LEU A 26 6.06 0.38 12.04
N LYS A 27 6.04 0.02 13.33
CA LYS A 27 6.11 0.96 14.46
C LYS A 27 7.41 1.75 14.44
N GLY A 28 8.54 1.09 14.20
CA GLY A 28 9.84 1.76 14.06
C GLY A 28 9.84 2.80 12.93
N LYS A 29 9.28 2.46 11.77
CA LYS A 29 9.16 3.39 10.62
C LYS A 29 8.19 4.54 10.87
N MET A 30 7.10 4.30 11.58
CA MET A 30 6.17 5.36 11.98
C MET A 30 6.84 6.37 12.91
N MET A 31 7.53 5.89 13.96
CA MET A 31 8.22 6.76 14.92
C MET A 31 9.30 7.61 14.25
N ASP A 32 10.06 7.03 13.31
CA ASP A 32 11.06 7.74 12.50
C ASP A 32 10.44 8.91 11.73
N LEU A 33 9.28 8.70 11.09
CA LEU A 33 8.55 9.76 10.40
C LEU A 33 7.96 10.80 11.35
N GLN A 34 7.45 10.38 12.50
CA GLN A 34 6.87 11.26 13.50
C GLN A 34 7.92 12.15 14.17
N HIS A 35 9.14 11.66 14.40
CA HIS A 35 10.24 12.50 14.89
C HIS A 35 10.59 13.63 13.90
N GLY A 36 10.41 13.37 12.60
CA GLY A 36 10.56 14.38 11.55
C GLY A 36 9.34 15.31 11.39
N SER A 37 8.27 15.14 12.16
CA SER A 37 6.99 15.84 11.91
C SER A 37 7.11 17.36 11.98
N LEU A 38 8.07 17.90 12.74
CA LEU A 38 8.33 19.34 12.80
C LEU A 38 8.67 19.94 11.43
N PHE A 39 9.24 19.13 10.52
CA PHE A 39 9.63 19.54 9.17
C PHE A 39 8.56 19.21 8.12
N LEU A 40 7.44 18.61 8.54
CA LEU A 40 6.38 18.13 7.65
C LEU A 40 5.09 18.92 7.91
N GLN A 41 4.26 19.08 6.87
CA GLN A 41 2.95 19.73 6.98
C GLN A 41 1.81 18.71 7.15
N THR A 42 2.10 17.41 7.14
CA THR A 42 1.12 16.35 7.32
C THR A 42 0.89 16.09 8.82
N PRO A 43 -0.29 16.43 9.37
CA PRO A 43 -0.52 16.40 10.82
C PRO A 43 -0.67 14.98 11.39
N LYS A 44 -1.03 13.97 10.57
CA LYS A 44 -1.36 12.63 11.09
C LYS A 44 -0.66 11.52 10.32
N ILE A 45 0.28 10.84 11.00
CA ILE A 45 0.95 9.64 10.50
C ILE A 45 0.57 8.49 11.43
N VAL A 46 -0.09 7.47 10.88
CA VAL A 46 -0.55 6.27 11.60
C VAL A 46 0.05 5.03 10.95
N ALA A 47 0.34 4.01 11.73
CA ALA A 47 0.76 2.73 11.20
C ALA A 47 0.18 1.57 12.00
N ASP A 48 -0.37 0.57 11.30
CA ASP A 48 -0.99 -0.61 11.90
C ASP A 48 -0.99 -1.79 10.92
N LYS A 49 -1.19 -3.00 11.40
CA LYS A 49 -1.46 -4.19 10.56
C LYS A 49 -2.96 -4.34 10.24
N ASP A 50 -3.84 -3.75 11.05
CA ASP A 50 -5.28 -3.80 10.82
C ASP A 50 -5.70 -2.85 9.69
N TYR A 51 -6.37 -3.38 8.68
CA TYR A 51 -6.87 -2.59 7.56
C TYR A 51 -7.90 -1.53 7.97
N SER A 52 -8.54 -1.66 9.14
CA SER A 52 -9.51 -0.66 9.63
C SER A 52 -8.92 0.75 9.73
N VAL A 53 -7.61 0.89 10.01
CA VAL A 53 -6.97 2.21 10.11
C VAL A 53 -6.88 2.95 8.76
N THR A 54 -7.03 2.20 7.65
CA THR A 54 -7.01 2.70 6.26
C THR A 54 -8.35 3.27 5.82
N ALA A 55 -9.39 3.21 6.65
CA ALA A 55 -10.74 3.61 6.26
C ALA A 55 -10.81 5.02 5.66
N ASN A 56 -11.62 5.13 4.59
CA ASN A 56 -11.88 6.36 3.83
C ASN A 56 -10.63 6.98 3.16
N SER A 57 -9.62 6.17 2.84
CA SER A 57 -8.46 6.65 2.07
C SER A 57 -8.87 7.08 0.67
N LYS A 58 -8.37 8.23 0.20
CA LYS A 58 -8.60 8.70 -1.18
C LYS A 58 -7.71 8.00 -2.20
N ILE A 59 -6.47 7.72 -1.81
CA ILE A 59 -5.49 7.03 -2.64
C ILE A 59 -4.84 5.94 -1.80
N VAL A 60 -4.68 4.75 -2.37
CA VAL A 60 -3.98 3.62 -1.76
C VAL A 60 -2.84 3.19 -2.68
N VAL A 61 -1.60 3.26 -2.19
CA VAL A 61 -0.41 2.84 -2.94
C VAL A 61 -0.01 1.44 -2.51
N VAL A 62 -0.18 0.45 -3.39
CA VAL A 62 0.17 -0.95 -3.10
C VAL A 62 1.62 -1.20 -3.53
N THR A 63 2.50 -1.22 -2.53
CA THR A 63 3.92 -1.59 -2.70
C THR A 63 4.25 -2.99 -2.17
N ALA A 64 3.26 -3.69 -1.60
CA ALA A 64 3.43 -5.02 -1.04
C ALA A 64 3.58 -6.05 -2.16
N GLY A 65 4.59 -6.91 -2.05
CA GLY A 65 4.85 -7.96 -3.03
C GLY A 65 5.87 -8.95 -2.50
N VAL A 66 5.95 -10.10 -3.15
CA VAL A 66 6.98 -11.09 -2.84
C VAL A 66 8.21 -10.87 -3.71
N LEU A 67 9.38 -11.10 -3.13
CA LEU A 67 10.64 -11.11 -3.87
C LEU A 67 10.78 -12.42 -4.66
N GLN A 68 11.36 -12.30 -5.85
CA GLN A 68 11.72 -13.47 -6.66
C GLN A 68 12.76 -14.30 -5.95
N GLN A 69 12.53 -15.61 -5.90
CA GLN A 69 13.50 -16.56 -5.37
C GLN A 69 14.46 -17.04 -6.47
N GLU A 70 15.66 -17.47 -6.08
CA GLU A 70 16.63 -18.01 -7.02
C GLU A 70 16.08 -19.25 -7.74
N GLY A 71 16.17 -19.26 -9.07
CA GLY A 71 15.58 -20.32 -9.90
C GLY A 71 14.06 -20.26 -10.07
N GLU A 72 13.36 -19.30 -9.45
CA GLU A 72 11.91 -19.17 -9.58
C GLU A 72 11.50 -18.66 -10.96
N SER A 73 10.54 -19.35 -11.58
CA SER A 73 9.96 -18.90 -12.84
C SER A 73 9.15 -17.61 -12.66
N ARG A 74 9.09 -16.78 -13.70
CA ARG A 74 8.25 -15.57 -13.70
C ARG A 74 6.78 -15.87 -13.37
N LEU A 75 6.28 -17.03 -13.84
CA LEU A 75 4.90 -17.46 -13.60
C LEU A 75 4.66 -17.77 -12.12
N ASN A 76 5.59 -18.46 -11.46
CA ASN A 76 5.49 -18.77 -10.03
C ASN A 76 5.53 -17.50 -9.18
N LEU A 77 6.41 -16.55 -9.53
CA LEU A 77 6.48 -15.24 -8.88
C LEU A 77 5.16 -14.47 -8.99
N VAL A 78 4.56 -14.45 -10.19
CA VAL A 78 3.26 -13.83 -10.42
C VAL A 78 2.20 -14.52 -9.56
N GLN A 79 2.16 -15.85 -9.55
CA GLN A 79 1.14 -16.61 -8.80
C GLN A 79 1.21 -16.33 -7.29
N ARG A 80 2.41 -16.20 -6.72
CA ARG A 80 2.57 -15.84 -5.30
C ARG A 80 2.10 -14.41 -5.03
N ASN A 81 2.41 -13.45 -5.91
CA ASN A 81 1.89 -12.09 -5.78
C ASN A 81 0.36 -12.05 -5.93
N VAL A 82 -0.24 -12.84 -6.83
CA VAL A 82 -1.70 -12.98 -6.95
C VAL A 82 -2.31 -13.42 -5.63
N ASN A 83 -1.69 -14.40 -4.95
CA ASN A 83 -2.18 -14.89 -3.66
C ASN A 83 -2.13 -13.81 -2.58
N VAL A 84 -1.09 -12.97 -2.56
CA VAL A 84 -1.02 -11.79 -1.67
C VAL A 84 -2.14 -10.81 -2.01
N PHE A 85 -2.33 -10.48 -3.29
CA PHE A 85 -3.32 -9.48 -3.72
C PHE A 85 -4.77 -9.94 -3.47
N LYS A 86 -5.05 -11.25 -3.57
CA LYS A 86 -6.35 -11.84 -3.18
C LYS A 86 -6.72 -11.59 -1.73
N PHE A 87 -5.75 -11.38 -0.84
CA PHE A 87 -5.99 -11.00 0.55
C PHE A 87 -6.03 -9.48 0.73
N VAL A 88 -5.08 -8.76 0.12
CA VAL A 88 -4.88 -7.32 0.33
C VAL A 88 -6.01 -6.48 -0.30
N ILE A 89 -6.34 -6.73 -1.57
CA ILE A 89 -7.25 -5.85 -2.34
C ILE A 89 -8.68 -5.85 -1.77
N PRO A 90 -9.31 -6.99 -1.42
CA PRO A 90 -10.65 -6.98 -0.85
C PRO A 90 -10.72 -6.24 0.50
N GLN A 91 -9.67 -6.29 1.32
CA GLN A 91 -9.62 -5.54 2.58
C GLN A 91 -9.53 -4.03 2.32
N ILE A 92 -8.73 -3.60 1.34
CA ILE A 92 -8.67 -2.18 0.95
C ILE A 92 -10.06 -1.67 0.54
N ILE A 93 -10.76 -2.39 -0.35
CA ILE A 93 -12.08 -1.97 -0.84
C ILE A 93 -13.14 -2.01 0.26
N LYS A 94 -13.06 -2.97 1.19
CA LYS A 94 -13.96 -3.04 2.34
C LYS A 94 -13.94 -1.74 3.17
N TYR A 95 -12.77 -1.12 3.36
CA TYR A 95 -12.63 0.07 4.21
C TYR A 95 -12.55 1.39 3.42
N SER A 96 -12.22 1.34 2.13
CA SER A 96 -12.11 2.50 1.24
C SER A 96 -12.68 2.19 -0.15
N PRO A 97 -14.01 2.06 -0.28
CA PRO A 97 -14.66 1.65 -1.53
C PRO A 97 -14.49 2.66 -2.66
N ASP A 98 -14.31 3.95 -2.34
CA ASP A 98 -14.18 5.04 -3.32
C ASP A 98 -12.72 5.47 -3.57
N CYS A 99 -11.74 4.63 -3.22
CA CYS A 99 -10.34 4.98 -3.36
C CYS A 99 -9.81 4.75 -4.78
N ILE A 100 -8.77 5.51 -5.14
CA ILE A 100 -7.91 5.22 -6.29
C ILE A 100 -6.78 4.32 -5.81
N ILE A 101 -6.56 3.19 -6.49
CA ILE A 101 -5.46 2.27 -6.18
C ILE A 101 -4.32 2.46 -7.17
N ILE A 102 -3.11 2.71 -6.66
CA ILE A 102 -1.87 2.81 -7.44
C ILE A 102 -1.01 1.58 -7.13
N VAL A 103 -0.79 0.72 -8.11
CA VAL A 103 0.05 -0.48 -7.96
C VAL A 103 1.48 -0.16 -8.34
N VAL A 104 2.41 -0.46 -7.43
CA VAL A 104 3.86 -0.29 -7.65
C VAL A 104 4.57 -1.65 -7.70
N SER A 105 3.98 -2.67 -7.10
CA SER A 105 4.54 -4.03 -7.05
C SER A 105 4.74 -4.61 -8.45
N ASN A 106 5.85 -5.34 -8.63
CA ASN A 106 6.20 -5.96 -9.90
C ASN A 106 5.77 -7.43 -9.97
N PRO A 107 5.42 -7.95 -11.17
CA PRO A 107 5.34 -7.24 -12.45
C PRO A 107 4.10 -6.35 -12.55
N VAL A 108 4.30 -5.05 -12.75
CA VAL A 108 3.27 -4.03 -12.50
C VAL A 108 2.05 -4.16 -13.41
N ASP A 109 2.22 -4.50 -14.68
CA ASP A 109 1.11 -4.59 -15.64
C ASP A 109 0.13 -5.70 -15.25
N ILE A 110 0.66 -6.86 -14.88
CA ILE A 110 -0.13 -8.03 -14.49
C ILE A 110 -0.80 -7.78 -13.14
N LEU A 111 -0.07 -7.23 -12.18
CA LEU A 111 -0.61 -6.95 -10.83
C LEU A 111 -1.63 -5.81 -10.83
N THR A 112 -1.51 -4.86 -11.75
CA THR A 112 -2.53 -3.82 -11.98
C THR A 112 -3.82 -4.44 -12.53
N HIS A 113 -3.71 -5.34 -13.51
CA HIS A 113 -4.87 -6.05 -14.04
C HIS A 113 -5.57 -6.89 -12.96
N ILE A 114 -4.81 -7.62 -12.16
CA ILE A 114 -5.34 -8.42 -11.05
C ILE A 114 -6.02 -7.53 -10.01
N THR A 115 -5.38 -6.41 -9.65
CA THR A 115 -5.97 -5.42 -8.74
C THR A 115 -7.32 -4.95 -9.24
N TRP A 116 -7.43 -4.57 -10.51
CA TRP A 116 -8.69 -4.15 -11.12
C TRP A 116 -9.77 -5.24 -11.04
N LYS A 117 -9.42 -6.49 -11.36
CA LYS A 117 -10.36 -7.62 -11.29
C LYS A 117 -10.82 -7.93 -9.87
N LEU A 118 -9.92 -7.83 -8.88
CA LEU A 118 -10.24 -8.12 -7.48
C LEU A 118 -10.96 -6.97 -6.78
N SER A 119 -10.71 -5.72 -7.19
CA SER A 119 -11.28 -4.55 -6.54
C SER A 119 -12.71 -4.27 -6.96
N GLY A 120 -13.07 -4.63 -8.20
CA GLY A 120 -14.37 -4.28 -8.78
C GLY A 120 -14.54 -2.78 -9.07
N LEU A 121 -13.45 -2.00 -8.96
CA LEU A 121 -13.46 -0.56 -9.26
C LEU A 121 -13.61 -0.32 -10.78
N PRO A 122 -14.18 0.83 -11.18
CA PRO A 122 -14.19 1.22 -12.58
C PRO A 122 -12.76 1.36 -13.13
N SER A 123 -12.59 1.10 -14.42
CA SER A 123 -11.29 1.23 -15.10
C SER A 123 -10.83 2.67 -15.30
N THR A 124 -11.73 3.63 -15.07
CA THR A 124 -11.50 5.08 -15.19
C THR A 124 -12.18 5.80 -14.03
N VAL A 125 -11.61 6.95 -13.63
CA VAL A 125 -12.18 7.87 -12.64
C VAL A 125 -13.37 8.61 -13.24
#